data_AF-A0A920J8U4-F1
#
_entry.id   AF-A0A920J8U4-F1
#
_cell.length_a   1.000
_cell.length_b   1.000
_cell.length_c   1.000
_cell.angle_alpha   90.00
_cell.angle_beta   90.00
_cell.angle_gamma   90.00
#
_symmetry.space_group_name_H-M   'P 1'
#
loop_
_entity.id
_entity.type
_entity.pdbx_description
1 polymer ?
#
loop_
_entity_poly.entity_id
_entity_poly.type
_entity_poly.pdbx_seq_one_letter_code
_entity_poly.pdbx_strand_id
1 'polypeptide(L)'
;MSFFLLGKKSAGPFKKFFLDKDCRIEDIDEFDFNKPDYAILSAGSDVARDYANKFIEANCKVLDMSSYFRYEDNVPLIIPEINGHIICKKNQSGC
;
A
#
# COMPACT_ATOMS: atom_id res chain seq x y z
N MET A 1 10.29 -6.84 10.84
CA MET A 1 9.43 -5.99 10.00
C MET A 1 10.28 -5.52 8.83
N SER A 2 9.95 -5.93 7.60
CA SER A 2 10.66 -5.53 6.39
C SER A 2 9.89 -4.41 5.69
N PHE A 3 10.61 -3.44 5.13
CA PHE A 3 10.02 -2.35 4.34
C PHE A 3 10.57 -2.39 2.93
N PHE A 4 9.68 -2.24 1.96
CA PHE A 4 10.02 -2.19 0.55
C PHE A 4 9.61 -0.81 0.02
N LEU A 5 10.58 -0.07 -0.52
CA LEU A 5 10.32 1.20 -1.18
C LEU A 5 10.26 0.93 -2.68
N LEU A 6 9.11 1.18 -3.29
CA LEU A 6 8.88 0.87 -4.69
C LEU A 6 8.72 2.14 -5.51
N GLY A 7 9.25 2.16 -6.72
CA GLY A 7 8.97 3.24 -7.66
C GLY A 7 9.74 3.12 -8.96
N LYS A 8 9.04 3.17 -10.09
CA LYS A 8 9.60 2.99 -11.43
C LYS A 8 10.67 4.02 -11.81
N LYS A 9 10.39 5.31 -11.62
CA LYS A 9 11.33 6.41 -12.00
C LYS A 9 12.47 6.62 -11.00
N SER A 10 12.25 6.22 -9.75
CA SER A 10 13.19 6.44 -8.65
C SER A 10 13.97 5.18 -8.28
N ALA A 11 13.71 4.05 -8.95
CA ALA A 11 14.44 2.81 -8.78
C ALA A 11 15.93 3.03 -9.04
N GLY A 12 16.78 2.46 -8.20
CA GLY A 12 18.22 2.67 -8.30
C GLY A 12 18.93 2.64 -6.96
N PRO A 13 20.22 3.04 -6.93
CA PRO A 13 21.09 2.89 -5.76
C PRO A 13 20.62 3.73 -4.57
N PHE A 14 21.12 3.37 -3.37
CA PHE A 14 20.80 3.96 -2.06
C PHE A 14 20.60 5.48 -2.13
N LYS A 15 19.34 5.91 -2.06
CA LYS A 15 18.98 7.33 -2.15
C LYS A 15 17.67 7.60 -1.41
N LYS A 16 17.60 7.21 -0.13
CA LYS A 16 16.68 7.78 0.87
C LYS A 16 16.96 7.17 2.25
N PHE A 17 16.98 8.03 3.26
CA PHE A 17 16.89 7.61 4.66
C PHE A 17 15.42 7.32 4.96
N PHE A 18 15.11 6.09 5.33
CA PHE A 18 13.82 5.72 5.91
C PHE A 18 14.08 5.01 7.24
N LEU A 19 13.53 5.55 8.33
CA LEU A 19 13.78 5.06 9.70
C LEU A 19 15.28 4.97 10.03
N ASP A 20 16.04 6.02 9.69
CA ASP A 20 17.50 6.12 9.90
C ASP A 20 18.32 4.99 9.27
N LYS A 21 17.78 4.34 8.23
CA LYS A 21 18.45 3.30 7.46
C LYS A 21 18.55 3.69 5.99
N ASP A 22 19.66 3.31 5.40
CA ASP A 22 19.83 3.38 3.95
C ASP A 22 18.89 2.37 3.29
N CYS A 23 17.99 2.88 2.47
CA CYS A 23 17.06 2.07 1.72
C CYS A 23 17.30 2.20 0.21
N ARG A 24 17.20 1.06 -0.48
CA ARG A 24 17.14 1.00 -1.93
C ARG A 24 15.68 1.15 -2.37
N ILE A 25 15.45 1.86 -3.46
CA ILE A 25 14.15 1.85 -4.13
C ILE A 25 14.20 0.75 -5.19
N GLU A 26 13.29 -0.21 -5.10
CA GLU A 26 13.11 -1.29 -6.06
C GLU A 26 12.16 -0.85 -7.18
N ASP A 27 12.38 -1.38 -8.38
CA ASP A 27 11.42 -1.19 -9.47
C ASP A 27 10.18 -2.01 -9.16
N ILE A 28 9.02 -1.38 -9.24
CA ILE A 28 7.73 -2.01 -8.99
C ILE A 28 7.37 -3.04 -10.06
N ASP A 29 7.88 -2.88 -11.30
CA ASP A 29 7.63 -3.83 -12.38
C ASP A 29 8.37 -5.16 -12.18
N GLU A 30 9.49 -5.15 -11.47
CA GLU A 30 10.32 -6.33 -11.18
C GLU A 30 10.09 -6.87 -9.76
N PHE A 31 9.21 -6.24 -8.98
CA PHE A 31 9.00 -6.58 -7.58
C PHE A 31 8.19 -7.86 -7.41
N ASP A 32 8.56 -8.66 -6.40
CA ASP A 32 7.80 -9.83 -5.98
C ASP A 32 6.69 -9.43 -5.01
N PHE A 33 5.46 -9.37 -5.52
CA PHE A 33 4.27 -8.95 -4.79
C PHE A 33 3.88 -9.85 -3.62
N ASN A 34 4.47 -11.05 -3.49
CA ASN A 34 4.19 -11.97 -2.38
C ASN A 34 4.97 -11.61 -1.09
N LYS A 35 5.94 -10.69 -1.16
CA LYS A 35 6.79 -10.33 -0.02
C LYS A 35 6.08 -9.53 1.09
N PRO A 36 5.23 -8.53 0.80
CA PRO A 36 4.62 -7.71 1.84
C PRO A 36 3.23 -8.20 2.28
N ASP A 37 2.94 -8.08 3.57
CA ASP A 37 1.58 -8.27 4.10
C ASP A 37 0.65 -7.07 3.80
N TYR A 38 1.23 -5.87 3.65
CA TYR A 38 0.53 -4.61 3.42
C TYR A 38 1.24 -3.78 2.34
N ALA A 39 0.47 -3.13 1.48
CA ALA A 39 0.93 -2.17 0.48
C ALA A 39 0.20 -0.84 0.65
N ILE A 40 0.96 0.26 0.69
CA ILE A 40 0.41 1.62 0.72
C ILE A 40 0.74 2.28 -0.63
N LEU A 41 -0.28 2.51 -1.44
CA LEU A 41 -0.15 3.15 -2.74
C LEU A 41 -0.37 4.65 -2.59
N SER A 42 0.71 5.41 -2.81
CA SER A 42 0.73 6.87 -2.74
C SER A 42 1.50 7.45 -3.93
N ALA A 43 1.16 6.97 -5.13
CA ALA A 43 1.84 7.33 -6.38
C ALA A 43 0.86 7.75 -7.50
N GLY A 44 -0.40 8.05 -7.13
CA GLY A 44 -1.44 8.51 -8.04
C GLY A 44 -2.31 7.39 -8.64
N SER A 45 -3.40 7.78 -9.30
CA SER A 45 -4.44 6.88 -9.79
C SER A 45 -3.97 5.87 -10.83
N ASP A 46 -3.00 6.23 -11.67
CA ASP A 46 -2.43 5.29 -12.66
C ASP A 46 -1.72 4.11 -11.99
N VAL A 47 -0.96 4.38 -10.91
CA VAL A 47 -0.29 3.32 -10.14
C VAL A 47 -1.33 2.47 -9.39
N ALA A 48 -2.36 3.09 -8.83
CA ALA A 48 -3.45 2.35 -8.19
C ALA A 48 -4.12 1.38 -9.18
N ARG A 49 -4.48 1.88 -10.38
CA ARG A 49 -5.05 1.08 -11.47
C ARG A 49 -4.16 -0.11 -11.84
N ASP A 50 -2.87 0.15 -12.05
CA ASP A 50 -1.98 -0.82 -12.68
C ASP A 50 -1.43 -1.88 -11.70
N TYR A 51 -1.39 -1.59 -10.39
CA TYR A 51 -0.71 -2.45 -9.41
C TYR A 51 -1.55 -2.89 -8.21
N ALA A 52 -2.65 -2.23 -7.85
CA ALA A 52 -3.41 -2.63 -6.66
C ALA A 52 -3.89 -4.08 -6.72
N ASN A 53 -4.43 -4.51 -7.87
CA ASN A 53 -4.88 -5.89 -8.05
C ASN A 53 -3.73 -6.90 -7.98
N LYS A 54 -2.52 -6.55 -8.43
CA LYS A 54 -1.35 -7.44 -8.34
C LYS A 54 -0.99 -7.75 -6.88
N PHE A 55 -1.07 -6.76 -5.99
CA PHE A 55 -0.89 -6.97 -4.55
C PHE A 55 -2.03 -7.79 -3.95
N ILE A 56 -3.28 -7.50 -4.32
CA ILE A 56 -4.46 -8.23 -3.82
C ILE A 56 -4.38 -9.72 -4.20
N GLU A 57 -4.05 -10.02 -5.45
CA GLU A 57 -3.86 -11.38 -5.96
C GLU A 57 -2.73 -12.12 -5.24
N ALA A 58 -1.71 -11.40 -4.78
CA ALA A 58 -0.63 -11.91 -3.94
C ALA A 58 -1.00 -11.98 -2.43
N ASN A 59 -2.29 -11.90 -2.09
CA ASN A 59 -2.82 -11.94 -0.73
C ASN A 59 -2.31 -10.79 0.18
N CYS A 60 -1.87 -9.68 -0.41
CA CYS A 60 -1.46 -8.46 0.29
C CYS A 60 -2.65 -7.51 0.49
N LYS A 61 -2.73 -6.86 1.65
CA LYS A 61 -3.75 -5.84 1.92
C LYS A 61 -3.31 -4.48 1.36
N VAL A 62 -4.16 -3.85 0.55
CA VAL A 62 -3.83 -2.60 -0.11
C VAL A 62 -4.54 -1.41 0.55
N LEU A 63 -3.79 -0.35 0.82
CA LEU A 63 -4.29 0.98 1.17
C LEU A 63 -3.96 1.91 0.01
N ASP A 64 -4.98 2.36 -0.72
CA ASP A 64 -4.82 3.33 -1.79
C ASP A 64 -5.21 4.73 -1.33
N MET A 65 -4.29 5.69 -1.49
CA MET A 65 -4.53 7.11 -1.19
C MET A 65 -5.03 7.89 -2.41
N SER A 66 -5.13 7.25 -3.57
CA SER A 66 -5.62 7.88 -4.79
C SER A 66 -7.15 8.05 -4.79
N SER A 67 -7.70 8.59 -5.89
CA SER A 67 -9.14 8.64 -6.11
C SER A 67 -9.68 7.47 -6.92
N TYR A 68 -8.83 6.56 -7.38
CA TYR A 68 -9.16 5.58 -8.40
C TYR A 68 -10.28 4.62 -7.96
N PHE A 69 -10.20 4.07 -6.74
CA PHE A 69 -11.16 3.08 -6.23
C PHE A 69 -12.27 3.65 -5.34
N ARG A 70 -12.40 4.99 -5.20
CA ARG A 70 -13.29 5.62 -4.18
C ARG A 70 -14.77 5.28 -4.33
N TYR A 71 -15.19 4.92 -5.54
CA TYR A 71 -16.58 4.66 -5.88
C TYR A 71 -16.85 3.19 -6.22
N GLU A 72 -15.87 2.31 -6.04
CA GLU A 72 -16.09 0.87 -6.18
C GLU A 72 -16.86 0.36 -4.95
N ASP A 73 -18.03 -0.23 -5.16
CA ASP A 73 -18.94 -0.65 -4.08
C ASP A 73 -18.28 -1.59 -3.06
N ASN A 74 -17.28 -2.36 -3.49
CA ASN A 74 -16.57 -3.33 -2.66
C ASN A 74 -15.29 -2.78 -2.01
N VAL A 75 -14.96 -1.50 -2.24
CA VAL A 75 -13.77 -0.85 -1.68
C VAL A 75 -14.22 0.25 -0.70
N PRO A 76 -14.06 0.04 0.62
CA PRO A 76 -14.51 1.02 1.58
C PRO A 76 -13.64 2.29 1.53
N LEU A 77 -14.28 3.45 1.34
CA LEU A 77 -13.64 4.74 1.55
C LEU A 77 -13.50 4.99 3.06
N ILE A 78 -12.27 4.95 3.59
CA ILE A 78 -12.02 5.09 5.03
C ILE A 78 -11.64 6.53 5.40
N ILE A 79 -12.37 7.07 6.37
CA ILE A 79 -12.00 8.23 7.18
C ILE A 79 -11.95 7.72 8.63
N PRO A 80 -10.76 7.54 9.23
CA PRO A 80 -10.59 6.82 10.50
C PRO A 80 -11.54 7.30 11.61
N GLU A 81 -11.71 8.61 11.75
CA GLU A 81 -12.53 9.25 12.78
C GLU A 81 -14.04 9.09 12.55
N ILE A 82 -14.47 8.79 11.32
CA ILE A 82 -15.89 8.70 10.95
C ILE A 82 -16.32 7.24 10.82
N ASN A 83 -15.56 6.43 10.07
CA ASN A 83 -15.95 5.07 9.72
C ASN A 83 -14.84 4.03 9.90
N GLY A 84 -13.77 4.34 10.65
CA GLY A 84 -12.72 3.34 10.97
C GLY A 84 -13.24 2.08 11.67
N HIS A 85 -14.38 2.18 12.35
CA HIS A 85 -15.04 1.03 12.98
C HIS A 85 -15.46 -0.08 11.99
N ILE A 86 -15.61 0.22 10.69
CA ILE A 86 -16.02 -0.80 9.69
C ILE A 86 -14.91 -1.80 9.38
N ILE A 87 -13.65 -1.43 9.63
CA ILE A 87 -12.47 -2.29 9.46
C ILE A 87 -11.93 -2.84 10.79
N CYS A 88 -12.48 -2.40 11.93
CA CYS A 88 -12.08 -2.86 13.25
C CYS A 88 -12.86 -4.12 13.64
N LYS A 89 -12.16 -5.25 13.89
CA LYS A 89 -12.80 -6.43 14.49
C LYS A 89 -13.09 -6.15 15.97
N LYS A 90 -14.34 -6.27 16.40
CA LYS A 90 -14.83 -6.12 17.80
C LYS A 90 -14.19 -7.03 18.88
N ASN A 91 -13.12 -7.76 18.58
CA ASN A 91 -12.55 -8.79 19.48
C ASN A 91 -11.17 -8.43 20.04
N GLN A 92 -10.89 -7.15 20.28
CA GLN A 92 -9.83 -6.74 21.20
C GLN A 92 -10.39 -5.61 22.06
N SER A 93 -10.42 -5.86 23.37
CA SER A 93 -10.88 -4.94 24.40
C SER A 93 -10.16 -3.60 24.26
N GLY A 94 -10.86 -2.56 23.83
CA GLY A 94 -10.33 -1.19 23.77
C GLY A 94 -10.51 -0.45 22.45
N CYS A 95 -11.65 -0.60 21.77
CA CYS A 95 -12.20 0.52 21.00
C CYS A 95 -13.16 1.31 21.90
#